data_AF-A0A661GEA5-F1
#
_entry.id   AF-A0A661GEA5-F1
#
_cell.length_a   1.000
_cell.length_b   1.000
_cell.length_c   1.000
_cell.angle_alpha   90.00
_cell.angle_beta   90.00
_cell.angle_gamma   90.00
#
_symmetry.space_group_name_H-M   'P 1'
#
loop_
_entity.id
_entity.type
_entity.pdbx_description
1 polymer ?
#
loop_
_entity_poly.entity_id
_entity_poly.type
_entity_poly.pdbx_seq_one_letter_code
_entity_poly.pdbx_strand_id
1 'polypeptide(L)' 'MNTTRAMEIGVGMFVAAGLGALFVLAMKVSNLSAFSQSDGYEIVARFENIGGLKVRSPVTAGGVKVGRVAAIG' A
#
# COMPACT_ATOMS: atom_id res chain seq x y z
N MET A 1 4.56 -23.53 -42.34
CA MET A 1 5.54 -22.92 -41.43
C MET A 1 4.82 -21.94 -40.49
N ASN A 2 3.90 -22.44 -39.65
CA ASN A 2 2.90 -21.59 -38.97
C ASN A 2 2.94 -21.70 -37.44
N THR A 3 3.65 -22.71 -36.91
CA THR A 3 3.76 -23.00 -35.48
C THR A 3 4.66 -22.01 -34.74
N THR A 4 5.75 -21.56 -35.39
CA THR A 4 6.70 -20.59 -34.80
C THR A 4 6.03 -19.25 -34.49
N ARG A 5 5.21 -18.74 -35.41
CA ARG A 5 4.49 -17.47 -35.23
C ARG A 5 3.47 -17.53 -34.09
N ALA A 6 2.76 -18.66 -33.95
CA ALA A 6 1.84 -18.86 -32.84
C ALA A 6 2.58 -18.91 -31.49
N MET A 7 3.77 -19.53 -31.46
CA MET A 7 4.63 -19.59 -30.27
C MET A 7 5.19 -18.22 -29.90
N GLU A 8 5.65 -17.42 -30.89
CA GLU A 8 6.13 -16.04 -30.67
C GLU A 8 5.04 -15.15 -30.09
N ILE A 9 3.81 -15.22 -30.62
CA ILE A 9 2.67 -14.46 -30.10
C ILE A 9 2.29 -14.92 -28.69
N GLY A 10 2.33 -16.22 -28.41
CA GLY A 10 2.06 -16.78 -27.09
C GLY A 10 3.07 -16.32 -26.03
N VAL A 11 4.36 -16.34 -26.36
CA VAL A 11 5.43 -15.83 -25.48
C VAL A 11 5.28 -14.33 -25.26
N GLY A 12 4.99 -13.56 -26.31
CA GLY A 12 4.75 -12.12 -26.20
C GLY A 12 3.59 -11.78 -25.25
N MET A 13 2.47 -12.50 -25.35
CA MET A 13 1.33 -12.34 -24.46
C MET A 13 1.69 -12.69 -23.00
N PHE A 14 2.46 -13.76 -22.78
CA PHE A 14 2.91 -14.16 -21.45
C PHE A 14 3.80 -13.09 -20.79
N VAL A 15 4.78 -12.57 -21.53
CA VAL A 15 5.66 -11.50 -21.04
C VAL A 15 4.88 -10.22 -20.75
N ALA A 16 3.95 -9.85 -21.64
CA ALA A 16 3.08 -8.68 -21.43
C ALA A 16 2.22 -8.82 -20.17
N ALA A 17 1.64 -10.00 -19.92
CA ALA A 17 0.88 -10.29 -18.70
C ALA A 17 1.77 -10.21 -17.45
N GLY A 18 3.01 -10.72 -17.52
CA GLY A 18 3.99 -10.61 -16.43
C GLY A 18 4.36 -9.17 -16.10
N LEU A 19 4.60 -8.34 -17.12
CA LEU A 19 4.86 -6.90 -16.92
C LEU A 19 3.64 -6.19 -16.32
N GLY A 20 2.43 -6.54 -16.75
CA GLY A 20 1.19 -6.04 -16.14
C GLY A 20 1.06 -6.41 -14.66
N ALA A 21 1.38 -7.65 -14.29
CA ALA A 21 1.36 -8.10 -12.90
C ALA A 21 2.39 -7.35 -12.03
N LEU A 22 3.61 -7.16 -12.53
CA LEU A 22 4.65 -6.38 -11.85
C LEU A 22 4.25 -4.91 -11.66
N PHE A 23 3.60 -4.31 -12.67
CA PHE A 23 3.06 -2.96 -12.57
C PHE A 23 2.03 -2.85 -11.44
N VAL A 24 1.08 -3.77 -11.37
CA VAL A 24 0.07 -3.81 -10.29
C VAL A 24 0.72 -3.99 -8.92
N LEU A 25 1.74 -4.86 -8.81
CA LEU A 25 2.47 -5.07 -7.57
C LEU A 25 3.20 -3.80 -7.11
N ALA A 26 3.86 -3.08 -8.04
CA ALA A 26 4.54 -1.82 -7.74
C ALA A 26 3.58 -0.76 -7.17
N MET A 27 2.38 -0.64 -7.76
CA MET A 27 1.33 0.24 -7.21
C MET A 27 0.94 -0.18 -5.79
N LYS A 28 0.72 -1.48 -5.54
CA LYS A 28 0.34 -1.99 -4.20
C LYS A 28 1.42 -1.74 -3.14
N VAL A 29 2.71 -1.88 -3.49
CA VAL A 29 3.86 -1.69 -2.60
C VAL A 29 4.14 -0.21 -2.33
N SER A 30 3.88 0.68 -3.28
CA SER A 30 4.05 2.13 -3.17
C SER A 30 3.07 2.82 -2.20
N ASN A 31 2.57 2.09 -1.20
CA ASN A 31 1.70 2.60 -0.12
C ASN A 31 0.21 2.78 -0.49
N LEU A 32 -0.25 2.31 -1.66
CA LEU A 32 -1.70 2.26 -1.96
C LEU A 32 -2.43 1.20 -1.14
N SER A 33 -1.76 0.13 -0.71
CA SER A 33 -2.35 -0.87 0.19
C SER A 33 -2.53 -0.37 1.62
N ALA A 34 -1.93 0.78 2.00
CA ALA A 34 -2.23 1.43 3.28
C ALA A 34 -3.61 2.12 3.29
N PHE A 35 -4.23 2.29 2.12
CA PHE A 35 -5.59 2.77 1.94
C PHE A 35 -6.62 1.63 1.83
N SER A 36 -6.24 0.36 2.06
CA SER A 36 -7.25 -0.66 2.38
C SER A 36 -7.82 -0.30 3.74
N GLN A 37 -8.86 0.52 3.67
CA GLN A 37 -9.67 1.06 4.73
C GLN A 37 -10.01 -0.04 5.73
N SER A 38 -9.21 -0.13 6.80
CA SER A 38 -9.65 -0.80 8.01
C SER A 38 -10.71 0.12 8.62
N ASP A 39 -11.90 -0.41 8.90
CA ASP A 39 -13.01 0.23 9.60
C ASP A 39 -12.58 0.73 11.00
N GLY A 40 -11.79 1.79 11.02
CA GLY A 40 -11.36 2.49 12.22
C GLY A 40 -12.22 3.73 12.45
N TYR A 41 -12.27 4.17 13.70
CA TYR A 41 -12.90 5.42 14.08
C TYR A 41 -11.82 6.45 14.44
N GLU A 42 -12.14 7.72 14.24
CA GLU A 42 -11.26 8.81 14.65
C GLU A 42 -11.38 9.05 16.16
N ILE A 43 -10.25 9.26 16.82
CA ILE A 43 -10.18 9.61 18.23
C ILE A 43 -9.41 10.91 18.35
N VAL A 44 -10.01 11.87 19.04
CA VAL A 44 -9.36 13.13 19.40
C VAL A 44 -8.92 13.04 20.86
N ALA A 45 -7.65 13.33 21.10
CA ALA A 45 -7.07 13.39 22.44
C ALA A 45 -6.39 14.74 22.64
N ARG A 46 -6.41 15.24 23.87
CA ARG A 46 -5.77 16.49 24.25
C ARG A 46 -4.55 16.19 25.10
N PHE A 47 -3.45 16.86 24.79
CA PHE A 47 -2.18 16.73 25.50
C PHE A 47 -1.67 18.12 25.86
N GLU A 48 -1.06 18.24 27.03
CA GLU A 48 -0.40 19.49 27.45
C GLU A 48 0.92 19.70 26.67
N ASN A 49 1.60 18.61 26.29
CA ASN A 49 2.80 18.64 25.47
C ASN A 49 2.85 17.41 24.55
N ILE A 50 2.91 17.65 23.24
CA ILE A 50 2.98 16.60 22.21
C ILE A 50 4.43 16.27 21.77
N GLY A 51 5.42 17.06 22.20
CA GLY A 51 6.82 16.87 21.85
C GLY A 51 7.06 16.80 20.34
N GLY A 52 7.91 15.86 19.92
CA GLY A 52 8.27 15.60 18.51
C GLY A 52 7.25 14.79 17.70
N LEU A 53 5.97 14.80 18.09
CA LEU A 53 4.91 14.10 17.37
C LEU A 53 4.76 14.65 15.95
N LYS A 54 4.57 13.75 14.98
CA LYS A 54 4.40 14.09 13.57
C LYS A 54 3.16 13.43 13.00
N VAL A 55 2.60 14.04 11.96
CA VAL A 55 1.54 13.42 11.17
C VAL A 55 2.06 12.09 10.61
N ARG A 56 1.21 11.05 10.61
CA ARG A 56 1.53 9.64 10.28
C ARG A 56 2.39 8.90 11.30
N SER A 57 2.75 9.49 12.44
CA SER A 57 3.39 8.75 13.53
C SER A 57 2.52 7.53 13.93
N PRO A 58 3.12 6.37 14.22
CA PRO A 58 2.39 5.17 14.59
C PRO A 58 1.77 5.32 15.99
N VAL A 59 0.51 4.89 16.12
CA VAL A 59 -0.17 4.76 17.41
C VAL A 59 -0.11 3.29 17.82
N THR A 60 0.38 3.02 19.04
CA THR A 60 0.55 1.66 19.55
C THR A 60 -0.25 1.43 20.83
N ALA A 61 -0.89 0.26 20.94
CA ALA A 61 -1.51 -0.21 22.17
C ALA A 61 -0.84 -1.54 22.58
N GLY A 62 -0.33 -1.62 23.82
CA GLY A 62 0.38 -2.82 24.29
C GLY A 62 1.60 -3.22 23.43
N GLY A 63 2.25 -2.25 22.77
CA GLY A 63 3.38 -2.49 21.86
C GLY A 63 3.01 -2.86 20.42
N VAL A 64 1.73 -3.04 20.10
CA VAL A 64 1.27 -3.34 18.74
C VAL A 64 0.76 -2.07 18.06
N LYS A 65 1.17 -1.84 16.81
CA LYS A 65 0.70 -0.70 16.00
C LYS A 65 -0.76 -0.90 15.61
N VAL A 66 -1.62 -0.04 16.14
CA VAL A 66 -3.09 -0.06 15.92
C VAL A 66 -3.57 1.06 15.00
N GLY A 67 -2.77 2.10 14.78
CA GLY A 67 -3.19 3.24 13.96
C GLY A 67 -2.06 4.20 13.64
N ARG A 68 -2.44 5.38 13.14
CA ARG A 68 -1.53 6.51 12.86
C ARG A 68 -2.19 7.83 13.17
N VAL A 69 -1.38 8.84 13.51
CA VAL A 69 -1.85 10.22 13.71
C VAL A 69 -2.33 10.80 12.37
N ALA A 70 -3.60 11.17 12.30
CA ALA A 70 -4.22 11.77 11.12
C ALA A 70 -3.91 13.28 11.02
N ALA A 71 -4.07 14.02 12.13
CA ALA A 71 -3.85 15.46 12.20
C ALA A 71 -3.31 15.88 13.57
N ILE A 72 -2.69 17.06 13.62
CA ILE A 72 -2.24 17.74 14.84
C ILE A 72 -2.74 19.19 14.71
N GLY A 73 -3.45 19.68 15.72
CA GLY A 73 -4.03 21.03 15.76
C GLY A 73 -4.17 21.54 17.18
#